data_AF-A0A961K630-F1
#
_entry.id   AF-A0A961K630-F1
#
_cell.length_a   1.000
_cell.length_b   1.000
_cell.length_c   1.000
_cell.angle_alpha   90.00
_cell.angle_beta   90.00
_cell.angle_gamma   90.00
#
_symmetry.space_group_name_H-M   'P 1'
#
loop_
_entity.id
_entity.type
_entity.pdbx_description
1 polymer ?
#
loop_
_entity_poly.entity_id
_entity_poly.type
_entity_poly.pdbx_seq_one_letter_code
_entity_poly.pdbx_strand_id
1 'polypeptide(L)'
;MPTTDPLPSLADGETLVARFSGNPATYIKEHIMLAAIGAVGANGVLMAMGNPHAWTGAVGALLAIAIRGVYVYSEAIGHTWQLTDRRLLSPAGMTVRLSDIADV
;
A
#
# COMPACT_ATOMS: atom_id res chain seq x y z
N MET A 1 8.58 13.05 3.71
CA MET A 1 7.52 13.61 4.58
C MET A 1 6.20 13.16 3.98
N PRO A 2 5.31 12.47 4.71
CA PRO A 2 3.95 12.29 4.23
C PRO A 2 3.34 13.68 4.08
N THR A 3 2.93 14.05 2.87
CA THR A 3 2.13 15.24 2.62
C THR A 3 0.78 14.98 3.27
N THR A 4 0.50 15.65 4.40
CA THR A 4 -0.83 15.66 4.99
C THR A 4 -1.70 16.51 4.07
N ASP A 5 -2.20 15.93 2.98
CA ASP A 5 -3.22 16.60 2.19
C ASP A 5 -4.40 16.87 3.13
N PRO A 6 -4.87 18.12 3.23
CA PRO A 6 -5.99 18.44 4.08
C PRO A 6 -7.19 17.61 3.60
N LEU A 7 -7.71 16.78 4.50
CA LEU A 7 -8.86 15.96 4.21
C LEU A 7 -10.00 16.86 3.71
N PRO A 8 -10.72 16.47 2.64
CA PRO A 8 -11.84 17.25 2.14
C PRO A 8 -12.83 17.56 3.26
N SER A 9 -13.27 18.82 3.36
CA SER A 9 -14.21 19.25 4.39
C SER A 9 -15.61 18.72 4.09
N LEU A 10 -16.31 18.34 5.14
CA LEU A 10 -17.72 17.97 5.07
C LEU A 10 -18.57 19.22 4.79
N ALA A 11 -19.65 19.06 4.04
CA ALA A 11 -20.65 20.11 3.87
C ALA A 11 -21.53 20.23 5.12
N ASP A 12 -22.28 21.33 5.22
CA ASP A 12 -23.18 21.54 6.35
C ASP A 12 -24.23 20.42 6.46
N GLY A 13 -24.32 19.84 7.66
CA GLY A 13 -25.19 18.71 7.97
C GLY A 13 -24.80 17.38 7.31
N GLU A 14 -23.62 17.28 6.70
CA GLU A 14 -23.07 16.02 6.20
C GLU A 14 -22.34 15.28 7.33
N THR A 15 -22.52 13.95 7.40
CA THR A 15 -21.96 13.13 8.48
C THR A 15 -20.94 12.13 7.94
N LEU A 16 -19.80 12.00 8.61
CA LEU A 16 -18.79 10.99 8.28
C LEU A 16 -19.28 9.61 8.75
N VAL A 17 -19.35 8.65 7.83
CA VAL A 17 -19.72 7.27 8.10
C VAL A 17 -18.47 6.42 8.33
N ALA A 18 -17.46 6.54 7.47
CA ALA A 18 -16.23 5.76 7.58
C ALA A 18 -15.02 6.46 6.95
N ARG A 19 -13.83 6.10 7.43
CA ARG A 19 -12.54 6.51 6.86
C ARG A 19 -11.73 5.27 6.52
N PHE A 20 -11.17 5.23 5.31
CA PHE A 20 -10.32 4.15 4.85
C PHE A 20 -8.94 4.70 4.52
N SER A 21 -7.91 4.25 5.24
CA SER A 21 -6.52 4.65 5.04
C SER A 21 -5.64 3.41 4.84
N GLY A 22 -4.47 3.62 4.24
CA GLY A 22 -3.45 2.57 4.21
C GLY A 22 -3.06 2.10 5.62
N ASN A 23 -2.71 0.82 5.75
CA ASN A 23 -2.29 0.20 7.02
C ASN A 23 -0.78 -0.13 6.97
N PRO A 24 0.08 0.62 7.69
CA PRO A 24 1.52 0.38 7.73
C PRO A 24 1.92 -1.05 8.13
N ALA A 25 1.20 -1.64 9.08
CA ALA A 25 1.52 -2.99 9.57
C ALA A 25 1.24 -4.06 8.50
N THR A 26 0.13 -3.91 7.76
CA THR A 26 -0.18 -4.81 6.64
C THR A 26 0.84 -4.65 5.51
N TYR A 27 1.18 -3.41 5.17
CA TYR A 27 2.22 -3.11 4.16
C TYR A 27 3.56 -3.77 4.50
N ILE A 28 4.04 -3.60 5.73
CA ILE A 28 5.30 -4.20 6.18
C ILE A 28 5.23 -5.72 6.14
N LYS A 29 4.12 -6.31 6.62
CA LYS A 29 3.91 -7.76 6.59
C LYS A 29 3.99 -8.32 5.17
N GLU A 30 3.35 -7.67 4.20
CA GLU A 30 3.38 -8.07 2.80
C GLU A 30 4.80 -8.02 2.23
N HIS A 31 5.57 -6.96 2.55
CA HIS A 31 6.97 -6.85 2.11
C HIS A 31 7.86 -7.91 2.75
N ILE A 32 7.67 -8.23 4.03
CA ILE A 32 8.39 -9.34 4.69
C ILE A 32 8.07 -10.67 3.98
N MET A 33 6.80 -10.91 3.66
CA MET A 33 6.41 -12.13 2.95
C MET A 33 7.03 -12.21 1.55
N LEU A 34 7.01 -11.13 0.79
CA LEU A 34 7.65 -11.06 -0.53
C LEU A 34 9.16 -11.28 -0.44
N ALA A 35 9.83 -10.68 0.54
CA ALA A 35 11.26 -10.84 0.73
C ALA A 35 11.63 -12.27 1.14
N ALA A 36 10.83 -12.91 1.99
CA ALA A 36 11.03 -14.31 2.36
C ALA A 36 10.89 -15.26 1.17
N ILE A 37 9.82 -15.11 0.37
CA ILE A 37 9.60 -15.91 -0.84
C ILE A 37 10.73 -15.67 -1.85
N GLY A 38 11.09 -14.41 -2.07
CA GLY A 38 12.18 -14.02 -2.96
C GLY A 38 13.53 -14.60 -2.52
N ALA A 39 13.82 -14.60 -1.22
CA ALA A 39 15.06 -15.16 -0.67
C ALA A 39 15.15 -16.67 -0.91
N VAL A 40 14.08 -17.41 -0.65
CA VAL A 40 14.01 -18.85 -0.91
C VAL A 40 14.18 -19.14 -2.41
N GLY A 41 13.45 -18.43 -3.27
CA GLY A 41 13.52 -18.60 -4.71
C GLY A 41 14.89 -18.28 -5.29
N ALA A 42 15.46 -17.12 -4.95
CA ALA A 42 16.76 -16.68 -5.44
C ALA A 42 17.89 -17.61 -4.99
N ASN A 43 17.90 -18.02 -3.71
CA ASN A 43 18.87 -19.01 -3.22
C ASN A 43 18.72 -20.34 -3.96
N GLY A 44 17.49 -20.83 -4.15
CA GLY A 44 17.22 -22.09 -4.86
C GLY A 44 17.75 -22.07 -6.29
N VAL A 45 17.56 -20.97 -7.02
CA VAL A 45 18.12 -20.78 -8.37
C VAL A 45 19.65 -20.81 -8.33
N LEU A 46 20.27 -20.06 -7.42
CA LEU A 46 21.74 -20.02 -7.31
C LEU A 46 22.32 -21.39 -6.94
N MET A 47 21.65 -22.15 -6.06
CA MET A 47 22.03 -23.53 -5.73
C MET A 47 21.93 -24.46 -6.94
N ALA A 48 20.83 -24.39 -7.70
CA ALA A 48 20.63 -25.20 -8.90
C ALA A 48 21.70 -24.92 -9.98
N MET A 49 22.23 -23.70 -10.01
CA MET A 49 23.35 -23.30 -10.89
C MET A 49 24.73 -23.70 -10.35
N GLY A 50 24.83 -24.31 -9.17
CA GLY A 50 26.10 -24.68 -8.55
C GLY A 50 26.89 -23.49 -7.99
N ASN A 51 26.24 -22.36 -7.71
CA ASN A 51 26.92 -21.16 -7.21
C ASN A 51 27.38 -21.35 -5.75
N PRO A 52 28.68 -21.18 -5.43
CA PRO A 52 29.19 -21.32 -4.06
C PRO A 52 28.69 -20.23 -3.10
N HIS A 53 28.07 -19.17 -3.61
CA HIS A 53 27.57 -18.02 -2.88
C HIS A 53 26.05 -17.90 -2.96
N ALA A 54 25.33 -19.03 -2.91
CA ALA A 54 23.86 -19.02 -2.98
C ALA A 54 23.19 -18.13 -1.92
N TRP A 55 23.82 -17.92 -0.76
CA TRP A 55 23.34 -17.01 0.30
C TRP A 55 23.12 -15.56 -0.18
N THR A 56 23.81 -15.15 -1.25
CA THR A 56 23.65 -13.81 -1.84
C THR A 56 22.25 -13.58 -2.40
N GLY A 57 21.51 -14.64 -2.76
CA GLY A 57 20.12 -14.53 -3.20
C GLY A 57 19.22 -13.94 -2.12
N ALA A 58 19.38 -14.38 -0.86
CA ALA A 58 18.62 -13.89 0.28
C ALA A 58 18.92 -12.42 0.57
N VAL A 59 20.21 -12.05 0.56
CA VAL A 59 20.62 -10.66 0.76
C VAL A 59 20.11 -9.77 -0.38
N GLY A 60 20.21 -10.23 -1.62
CA GLY A 60 19.68 -9.54 -2.78
C GLY A 60 18.16 -9.34 -2.69
N ALA A 61 17.41 -10.37 -2.32
CA ALA A 61 15.95 -10.30 -2.18
C ALA A 61 15.54 -9.33 -1.06
N LEU A 62 16.18 -9.40 0.11
CA LEU A 62 15.93 -8.47 1.22
C LEU A 62 16.18 -7.02 0.79
N LEU A 63 17.32 -6.74 0.18
CA LEU A 63 17.66 -5.38 -0.27
C LEU A 63 16.73 -4.89 -1.37
N ALA A 64 16.42 -5.72 -2.37
CA ALA A 64 15.52 -5.35 -3.46
C ALA A 64 14.13 -4.98 -2.95
N ILE A 65 13.55 -5.80 -2.06
CA ILE A 65 12.22 -5.54 -1.50
C ILE A 65 12.24 -4.36 -0.53
N ALA A 66 13.27 -4.21 0.30
CA ALA A 66 13.39 -3.08 1.22
C ALA A 66 13.50 -1.75 0.47
N ILE A 67 14.39 -1.66 -0.53
CA ILE A 67 14.58 -0.45 -1.33
C ILE A 67 13.28 -0.09 -2.06
N ARG A 68 12.65 -1.08 -2.72
CA ARG A 68 11.36 -0.87 -3.39
C ARG A 68 10.29 -0.41 -2.39
N GLY A 69 10.20 -1.08 -1.25
CA GLY A 69 9.20 -0.80 -0.22
C GLY A 69 9.35 0.59 0.38
N VAL A 70 10.58 1.08 0.56
CA VAL A 70 10.83 2.46 1.02
C VAL A 70 10.47 3.46 -0.08
N TYR A 71 10.85 3.20 -1.32
CA TYR A 71 10.60 4.09 -2.46
C TYR A 71 9.10 4.40 -2.66
N VAL A 72 8.23 3.39 -2.56
CA VAL A 72 6.78 3.55 -2.82
C VAL A 72 5.92 3.70 -1.56
N TYR A 73 6.52 3.74 -0.37
CA TYR A 73 5.77 3.70 0.90
C TYR A 73 4.71 4.79 1.02
N SER A 74 5.08 6.03 0.70
CA SER A 74 4.16 7.18 0.82
C SER A 74 2.99 7.10 -0.14
N GLU A 75 3.20 6.56 -1.34
CA GLU A 75 2.14 6.37 -2.34
C GLU A 75 1.19 5.26 -1.90
N ALA A 76 1.71 4.18 -1.32
CA ALA A 76 0.88 3.07 -0.85
C ALA A 76 0.02 3.41 0.37
N ILE A 77 0.54 4.24 1.30
CA ILE A 77 -0.10 4.48 2.60
C ILE A 77 -0.78 5.85 2.69
N GLY A 78 -0.38 6.81 1.87
CA GLY A 78 -0.84 8.21 1.94
C GLY A 78 -2.29 8.45 1.51
N HIS A 79 -2.95 7.45 0.92
CA HIS A 79 -4.31 7.60 0.42
C HIS A 79 -5.35 7.37 1.51
N THR A 80 -6.17 8.40 1.77
CA THR A 80 -7.31 8.32 2.69
C THR A 80 -8.61 8.63 1.96
N TRP A 81 -9.56 7.70 2.02
CA TRP A 81 -10.93 7.88 1.53
C TRP A 81 -11.87 8.21 2.69
N GLN A 82 -12.86 9.05 2.43
CA GLN A 82 -13.93 9.36 3.39
C GLN A 82 -15.28 9.01 2.78
N LEU A 83 -16.03 8.15 3.45
CA LEU A 83 -17.42 7.85 3.13
C LEU A 83 -18.31 8.67 4.07
N THR A 84 -19.21 9.45 3.49
CA THR A 84 -20.22 10.21 4.21
C THR A 84 -21.60 9.61 4.00
N ASP A 85 -22.62 10.17 4.63
CA ASP A 85 -24.01 9.86 4.37
C ASP A 85 -24.51 10.28 2.97
N ARG A 86 -23.72 11.05 2.22
CA ARG A 86 -24.10 11.57 0.89
C ARG A 86 -23.18 11.16 -0.26
N ARG A 87 -21.88 10.98 0.00
CA ARG A 87 -20.86 10.81 -1.04
C ARG A 87 -19.60 10.10 -0.54
N LEU A 88 -18.86 9.52 -1.48
CA LEU A 88 -17.50 9.03 -1.30
C LEU A 88 -16.52 10.11 -1.79
N LEU A 89 -15.58 10.49 -0.93
CA LEU A 89 -14.54 11.49 -1.19
C LEU A 89 -13.21 10.77 -1.40
N SER A 90 -12.60 10.97 -2.56
CA SER A 90 -11.33 10.35 -2.92
C SER A 90 -10.12 11.17 -2.45
N PRO A 91 -8.97 10.52 -2.25
CA PRO A 91 -7.70 11.20 -1.97
C PRO A 91 -7.28 12.18 -3.08
N ALA A 92 -7.73 11.96 -4.32
CA ALA A 92 -7.42 12.80 -5.48
C ALA A 92 -8.41 13.98 -5.65
N GLY A 93 -9.27 14.24 -4.66
CA GLY A 93 -10.26 15.31 -4.71
C GLY A 93 -11.52 14.99 -5.53
N MET A 94 -11.64 13.75 -6.04
CA MET A 94 -12.86 13.32 -6.74
C MET A 94 -13.97 13.04 -5.73
N THR A 95 -15.19 13.37 -6.12
CA THR A 95 -16.40 13.15 -5.31
C THR A 95 -17.37 12.28 -6.08
N VAL A 96 -17.86 11.21 -5.47
CA VAL A 96 -18.86 10.29 -6.05
C VAL A 96 -20.10 10.30 -5.15
N ARG A 97 -21.28 10.69 -5.66
CA ARG A 97 -22.50 10.70 -4.84
C ARG A 97 -23.01 9.28 -4.64
N LEU A 98 -23.51 8.98 -3.45
CA LEU A 98 -24.08 7.65 -3.16
C LEU A 98 -25.32 7.36 -4.00
N SER A 99 -26.09 8.41 -4.35
CA SER A 99 -27.22 8.29 -5.27
C SER A 99 -26.83 7.70 -6.62
N ASP A 100 -25.63 8.02 -7.11
CA ASP A 100 -25.18 7.61 -8.44
C ASP A 100 -24.68 6.15 -8.45
N ILE A 101 -24.44 5.58 -7.26
CA ILE A 101 -23.98 4.19 -7.07
C ILE A 101 -25.17 3.24 -6.89
N ALA A 102 -26.23 3.70 -6.23
CA ALA A 102 -27.40 2.87 -5.89
C ALA A 102 -28.20 2.41 -7.11
N ASP A 103 -28.08 3.12 -8.23
CA ASP A 103 -28.83 2.88 -9.47
C ASP A 103 -28.05 2.00 -10.50
N VAL A 104 -26.92 1.39 -10.12
CA VAL A 104 -26.07 0.55 -10.99
C VAL A 104 -26.29 -0.95 -10.76
#